data_AF-A0A3B8MD93-F1
#
_entry.id   AF-A0A3B8MD93-F1
#
_cell.length_a   1.000
_cell.length_b   1.000
_cell.length_c   1.000
_cell.angle_alpha   90.00
_cell.angle_beta   90.00
_cell.angle_gamma   90.00
#
_symmetry.space_group_name_H-M   'P 1'
#
loop_
_entity.id
_entity.type
_entity.pdbx_description
1 polymer ?
#
loop_
_entity_poly.entity_id
_entity_poly.type
_entity_poly.pdbx_seq_one_letter_code
_entity_poly.pdbx_strand_id
1 'polypeptide(L)'
;MAAAETATDDRATLNGLLVGSVFVAWINFWISYAEYIVHASRMNISHYPVALFISYFVLAASIPLVRRVSSRFSLSSGNMALILAMGMVGAMVPTSGLMGFFLGIIATPFYFATAENRWGEFFHPHIPEWVAPRDYGYALTWFFDGPPGGPVEIPWSVWITPIFWWLILIGAVVYASAAIASILRKPWSEHERLVYPLVSATQD
;
A
#
# COMPACT_ATOMS: atom_id res chain seq x y z
N MET A 1 6.23 -29.63 25.90
CA MET A 1 4.91 -29.38 25.28
C MET A 1 4.76 -27.90 24.93
N ALA A 2 4.83 -26.97 25.89
CA ALA A 2 4.72 -25.52 25.66
C ALA A 2 5.72 -24.92 24.62
N ALA A 3 6.97 -25.42 24.55
CA ALA A 3 7.97 -24.96 23.58
C ALA A 3 7.69 -25.43 22.13
N ALA A 4 6.97 -26.55 21.96
CA ALA A 4 6.60 -27.03 20.62
C ALA A 4 5.35 -26.30 20.11
N GLU A 5 4.44 -25.95 21.02
CA GLU A 5 3.19 -25.22 20.75
C GLU A 5 3.46 -23.75 20.35
N THR A 6 4.38 -23.08 21.05
CA THR A 6 4.89 -21.74 20.68
C THR A 6 5.61 -21.74 19.33
N ALA A 7 6.48 -22.72 19.07
CA ALA A 7 7.18 -22.83 17.78
C ALA A 7 6.25 -23.11 16.57
N THR A 8 5.13 -23.80 16.78
CA THR A 8 4.11 -23.98 15.74
C THR A 8 3.30 -22.72 15.46
N ASP A 9 3.03 -21.91 16.47
CA ASP A 9 2.27 -20.66 16.35
C ASP A 9 3.11 -19.56 15.66
N ASP A 10 4.41 -19.50 15.98
CA ASP A 10 5.37 -18.61 15.32
C ASP A 10 5.55 -18.95 13.83
N ARG A 11 5.63 -20.24 13.49
CA ARG A 11 5.72 -20.70 12.10
C ARG A 11 4.44 -20.42 11.31
N ALA A 12 3.28 -20.60 11.94
CA ALA A 12 2.00 -20.28 11.32
C ALA A 12 1.89 -18.77 11.02
N THR A 13 2.29 -17.93 11.98
CA THR A 13 2.29 -16.46 11.84
C THR A 13 3.26 -16.00 10.75
N LEU A 14 4.47 -16.55 10.70
CA LEU A 14 5.45 -16.24 9.67
C LEU A 14 4.94 -16.58 8.26
N ASN A 15 4.30 -17.74 8.10
CA ASN A 15 3.68 -18.12 6.82
C ASN A 15 2.58 -17.14 6.41
N GLY A 16 1.75 -16.70 7.35
CA GLY A 16 0.73 -15.67 7.11
C GLY A 16 1.35 -14.35 6.65
N LEU A 17 2.42 -13.90 7.30
CA LEU A 17 3.15 -12.68 6.93
C LEU A 17 3.81 -12.78 5.54
N LEU A 18 4.45 -13.91 5.22
CA LEU A 18 5.09 -14.13 3.92
C LEU A 18 4.05 -14.15 2.80
N VAL A 19 3.00 -14.94 2.94
CA VAL A 19 1.91 -15.01 1.96
C VAL A 19 1.22 -13.66 1.84
N GLY A 20 0.96 -12.98 2.97
CA GLY A 20 0.38 -11.64 2.98
C GLY A 20 1.25 -10.61 2.27
N SER A 21 2.57 -10.67 2.43
CA SER A 21 3.50 -9.76 1.76
C SER A 21 3.50 -9.96 0.24
N VAL A 22 3.56 -11.20 -0.22
CA VAL A 22 3.46 -11.55 -1.65
C VAL A 22 2.09 -11.11 -2.20
N PHE A 23 1.04 -11.33 -1.43
CA PHE A 23 -0.33 -10.96 -1.80
C PHE A 23 -0.51 -9.45 -1.94
N VAL A 24 0.04 -8.66 -1.02
CA VAL A 24 0.05 -7.19 -1.10
C VAL A 24 0.88 -6.71 -2.29
N ALA A 25 2.06 -7.30 -2.55
CA ALA A 25 2.87 -6.96 -3.71
C ALA A 25 2.12 -7.21 -5.04
N TRP A 26 1.43 -8.36 -5.12
CA TRP A 26 0.57 -8.70 -6.26
C TRP A 26 -0.55 -7.67 -6.46
N ILE A 27 -1.27 -7.30 -5.39
CA ILE A 27 -2.36 -6.34 -5.47
C ILE A 27 -1.85 -4.98 -5.98
N ASN A 28 -0.72 -4.51 -5.45
CA ASN A 28 -0.14 -3.23 -5.86
C ASN A 28 0.30 -3.26 -7.33
N PHE A 29 0.94 -4.34 -7.75
CA PHE A 29 1.31 -4.55 -9.14
C PHE A 29 0.07 -4.54 -10.05
N TRP A 30 -0.95 -5.33 -9.73
CA TRP A 30 -2.13 -5.47 -10.58
C TRP A 30 -2.90 -4.15 -10.71
N ILE A 31 -3.14 -3.45 -9.60
CA ILE A 31 -3.82 -2.15 -9.64
C ILE A 31 -3.01 -1.15 -10.49
N SER A 32 -1.70 -1.02 -10.24
CA SER A 32 -0.86 -0.06 -10.96
C SER A 32 -0.78 -0.39 -12.45
N TYR A 33 -0.63 -1.67 -12.79
CA TYR A 33 -0.61 -2.12 -14.17
C TYR A 33 -1.95 -1.86 -14.88
N ALA A 34 -3.06 -2.17 -14.23
CA ALA A 34 -4.38 -1.96 -14.79
C ALA A 34 -4.68 -0.47 -15.01
N GLU A 35 -4.29 0.41 -14.08
CA GLU A 35 -4.51 1.85 -14.20
C GLU A 35 -3.59 2.49 -15.25
N TYR A 36 -2.27 2.31 -15.12
CA TYR A 36 -1.30 3.07 -15.92
C TYR A 36 -0.96 2.45 -17.27
N ILE A 37 -1.11 1.14 -17.44
CA ILE A 37 -0.76 0.45 -18.69
C ILE A 37 -2.03 0.08 -19.46
N VAL A 38 -2.97 -0.59 -18.80
CA VAL A 38 -4.20 -1.04 -19.46
C VAL A 38 -5.22 0.10 -19.62
N HIS A 39 -5.06 1.20 -18.87
CA HIS A 39 -6.02 2.31 -18.82
C HIS A 39 -7.43 1.85 -18.43
N ALA A 40 -7.51 0.82 -17.58
CA ALA A 40 -8.75 0.30 -17.05
C ALA A 40 -9.33 1.23 -15.97
N SER A 41 -10.59 0.99 -15.60
CA SER A 41 -11.20 1.69 -14.47
C SER A 41 -10.44 1.43 -13.17
N ARG A 42 -10.26 2.48 -12.37
CA ARG A 42 -9.54 2.42 -11.09
C ARG A 42 -10.23 1.47 -10.11
N MET A 43 -9.59 0.33 -9.83
CA MET A 43 -10.17 -0.77 -9.05
C MET A 43 -10.16 -0.54 -7.52
N ASN A 44 -9.65 0.59 -7.06
CA ASN A 44 -9.33 0.90 -5.66
C ASN A 44 -9.80 2.28 -5.18
N ILE A 45 -10.54 3.04 -6.00
CA ILE A 45 -11.14 4.31 -5.56
C ILE A 45 -12.36 4.10 -4.66
N SER A 46 -13.07 2.98 -4.83
CA SER A 46 -14.20 2.63 -3.96
C SER A 46 -13.71 2.13 -2.60
N HIS A 47 -14.52 2.32 -1.55
CA HIS A 47 -14.33 1.72 -0.21
C HIS A 47 -14.28 0.19 -0.22
N TYR A 48 -14.55 -0.43 -1.38
CA TYR A 48 -14.47 -1.85 -1.64
C TYR A 48 -13.39 -2.11 -2.70
N PRO A 49 -12.11 -2.33 -2.31
CA PRO A 49 -11.03 -2.50 -3.28
C PRO A 49 -11.23 -3.82 -4.05
N VAL A 50 -11.68 -3.73 -5.29
CA VAL A 50 -12.12 -4.90 -6.09
C VAL A 50 -10.95 -5.86 -6.33
N ALA A 51 -9.77 -5.32 -6.62
CA ALA A 51 -8.56 -6.11 -6.83
C ALA A 51 -8.18 -6.94 -5.59
N LEU A 52 -8.39 -6.39 -4.38
CA LEU A 52 -8.17 -7.12 -3.12
C LEU A 52 -9.14 -8.30 -3.02
N PHE A 53 -10.44 -8.04 -3.14
CA PHE A 53 -11.45 -9.08 -2.89
C PHE A 53 -11.45 -10.19 -3.94
N ILE A 54 -11.21 -9.85 -5.21
CA ILE A 54 -11.05 -10.86 -6.26
C ILE A 54 -9.80 -11.72 -5.97
N SER A 55 -8.66 -11.08 -5.69
CA SER A 55 -7.43 -11.81 -5.36
C SER A 55 -7.60 -12.67 -4.11
N TYR A 56 -8.31 -12.16 -3.10
CA TYR A 56 -8.54 -12.86 -1.83
C TYR A 56 -9.46 -14.06 -2.03
N PHE A 57 -10.52 -13.92 -2.84
CA PHE A 57 -11.39 -15.03 -3.20
C PHE A 57 -10.63 -16.12 -3.95
N VAL A 58 -9.80 -15.76 -4.93
CA VAL A 58 -8.95 -16.70 -5.67
C VAL A 58 -7.98 -17.41 -4.72
N LEU A 59 -7.34 -16.66 -3.80
CA LEU A 59 -6.46 -17.23 -2.78
C LEU A 59 -7.21 -18.25 -1.91
N ALA A 60 -8.37 -17.86 -1.35
CA ALA A 60 -9.18 -18.73 -0.50
C ALA A 60 -9.65 -19.99 -1.24
N ALA A 61 -10.14 -19.83 -2.49
CA ALA A 61 -10.58 -20.95 -3.33
C ALA A 61 -9.42 -21.89 -3.72
N SER A 62 -8.18 -21.39 -3.78
CA SER A 62 -7.01 -22.22 -4.10
C SER A 62 -6.57 -23.12 -2.94
N ILE A 63 -6.87 -22.77 -1.69
CA ILE A 63 -6.37 -23.49 -0.49
C ILE A 63 -6.82 -24.97 -0.48
N PRO A 64 -8.10 -25.32 -0.71
CA PRO A 64 -8.53 -26.71 -0.79
C PRO A 64 -7.82 -27.50 -1.91
N LEU A 65 -7.54 -26.85 -3.05
CA LEU A 65 -6.85 -27.47 -4.18
C LEU A 65 -5.38 -27.75 -3.85
N VAL A 66 -4.69 -26.78 -3.24
CA VAL A 66 -3.29 -26.93 -2.81
C VAL A 66 -3.15 -28.05 -1.78
N ARG A 67 -4.11 -28.17 -0.85
CA ARG A 67 -4.15 -29.26 0.15
C ARG A 67 -4.27 -30.65 -0.47
N ARG A 68 -4.82 -30.79 -1.69
CA ARG A 68 -4.83 -32.09 -2.40
C ARG A 68 -3.45 -32.50 -2.89
N VAL A 69 -2.55 -31.55 -3.11
CA VAL A 69 -1.20 -31.78 -3.66
C VAL A 69 -0.14 -31.81 -2.54
N SER A 70 -0.30 -30.99 -1.50
CA SER A 70 0.62 -30.92 -0.37
C SER A 70 -0.08 -30.48 0.91
N SER A 71 -0.01 -31.32 1.95
CA SER A 71 -0.51 -31.00 3.29
C SER A 71 0.36 -29.99 4.05
N ARG A 72 1.55 -29.67 3.53
CA ARG A 72 2.49 -28.73 4.16
C ARG A 72 2.03 -27.27 4.05
N PHE A 73 1.16 -26.96 3.08
CA PHE A 73 0.62 -25.62 2.90
C PHE A 73 -0.76 -25.54 3.55
N SER A 74 -0.78 -25.15 4.83
CA SER A 74 -2.01 -24.93 5.58
C SER A 74 -2.02 -23.50 6.12
N LEU A 75 -2.95 -22.69 5.59
CA LEU A 75 -3.27 -21.39 6.15
C LEU A 75 -4.40 -21.57 7.16
N SER A 76 -4.20 -21.11 8.39
CA SER A 76 -5.25 -21.05 9.41
C SER A 76 -6.24 -19.93 9.11
N SER A 77 -7.41 -19.95 9.75
CA SER A 77 -8.37 -18.85 9.68
C SER A 77 -7.75 -17.53 10.19
N GLY A 78 -6.86 -17.60 11.19
CA GLY A 78 -6.09 -16.45 11.66
C GLY A 78 -5.16 -15.86 10.60
N ASN A 79 -4.44 -16.72 9.86
CA ASN A 79 -3.60 -16.27 8.76
C ASN A 79 -4.41 -15.62 7.63
N MET A 80 -5.62 -16.14 7.36
CA MET A 80 -6.51 -15.55 6.36
C MET A 80 -7.00 -14.16 6.77
N ALA A 81 -7.39 -13.98 8.04
CA ALA A 81 -7.74 -12.69 8.59
C ALA A 81 -6.56 -11.71 8.54
N LEU A 82 -5.34 -12.17 8.86
CA LEU A 82 -4.12 -11.37 8.76
C LEU A 82 -3.85 -10.91 7.32
N ILE A 83 -3.92 -11.84 6.36
CA ILE A 83 -3.70 -11.53 4.93
C ILE A 83 -4.75 -10.54 4.42
N LEU A 84 -6.01 -10.67 4.83
CA LEU A 84 -7.07 -9.73 4.49
C LEU A 84 -6.80 -8.34 5.07
N ALA A 85 -6.38 -8.26 6.34
CA ALA A 85 -6.03 -7.00 7.00
C ALA A 85 -4.83 -6.32 6.31
N MET A 86 -3.78 -7.08 6.00
CA MET A 86 -2.62 -6.60 5.22
C MET A 86 -3.06 -6.09 3.84
N GLY A 87 -3.94 -6.85 3.17
CA GLY A 87 -4.48 -6.50 1.87
C GLY A 87 -5.32 -5.22 1.87
N MET A 88 -6.14 -4.98 2.90
CA MET A 88 -6.92 -3.74 3.05
C MET A 88 -6.01 -2.51 3.12
N VAL A 89 -4.98 -2.56 3.96
CA VAL A 89 -3.99 -1.47 4.07
C VAL A 89 -3.21 -1.32 2.75
N GLY A 90 -2.75 -2.45 2.21
CA GLY A 90 -1.92 -2.50 1.00
C GLY A 90 -2.63 -2.13 -0.29
N ALA A 91 -3.97 -2.21 -0.35
CA ALA A 91 -4.76 -1.85 -1.53
C ALA A 91 -5.14 -0.35 -1.56
N MET A 92 -5.10 0.34 -0.42
CA MET A 92 -5.50 1.75 -0.32
C MET A 92 -4.29 2.70 -0.28
N VAL A 93 -3.31 2.43 0.59
CA VAL A 93 -2.24 3.39 0.90
C VAL A 93 -1.24 3.56 -0.26
N PRO A 94 -0.62 2.49 -0.80
CA PRO A 94 0.47 2.64 -1.75
C PRO A 94 -0.01 2.96 -3.18
N THR A 95 -1.15 2.41 -3.60
CA THR A 95 -1.67 2.56 -4.96
C THR A 95 -2.37 3.89 -5.19
N SER A 96 -3.48 4.17 -4.49
CA SER A 96 -4.19 5.45 -4.68
C SER A 96 -3.42 6.63 -4.10
N GLY A 97 -2.86 6.49 -2.89
CA GLY A 97 -2.20 7.60 -2.19
C GLY A 97 -0.82 7.91 -2.75
N LEU A 98 0.12 6.97 -2.58
CA LEU A 98 1.54 7.19 -2.86
C LEU A 98 1.86 7.25 -4.37
N MET A 99 1.46 6.24 -5.14
CA MET A 99 1.69 6.23 -6.59
C MET A 99 0.76 7.20 -7.34
N GLY A 100 -0.53 7.20 -6.97
CA GLY A 100 -1.56 7.99 -7.66
C GLY A 100 -1.43 9.51 -7.55
N PHE A 101 -1.02 10.02 -6.39
CA PHE A 101 -1.07 11.45 -6.10
C PHE A 101 0.25 12.01 -5.57
N PHE A 102 0.84 11.34 -4.59
CA PHE A 102 1.93 11.92 -3.81
C PHE A 102 3.15 12.34 -4.65
N LEU A 103 3.64 11.47 -5.55
CA LEU A 103 4.80 11.81 -6.39
C LEU A 103 4.54 13.02 -7.31
N GLY A 104 3.34 13.08 -7.89
CA GLY A 104 2.94 14.23 -8.70
C GLY A 104 2.83 15.52 -7.89
N ILE A 105 2.29 15.44 -6.67
CA ILE A 105 2.12 16.60 -5.77
C ILE A 105 3.48 17.18 -5.38
N ILE A 106 4.44 16.37 -4.97
CA ILE A 106 5.75 16.90 -4.54
C ILE A 106 6.54 17.49 -5.71
N ALA A 107 6.33 17.01 -6.93
CA ALA A 107 7.00 17.52 -8.14
C ALA A 107 6.31 18.76 -8.73
N THR A 108 5.02 18.96 -8.45
CA THR A 108 4.18 20.03 -9.02
C THR A 108 4.79 21.42 -8.92
N PRO A 109 5.31 21.88 -7.76
CA PRO A 109 5.82 23.24 -7.63
C PRO A 109 6.97 23.57 -8.59
N PHE A 110 7.75 22.56 -9.00
CA PHE A 110 8.91 22.73 -9.87
C PHE A 110 8.57 22.47 -11.34
N TYR A 111 7.81 21.42 -11.64
CA TYR A 111 7.45 21.10 -13.02
C TYR A 111 6.46 22.09 -13.64
N PHE A 112 5.46 22.55 -12.87
CA PHE A 112 4.44 23.49 -13.37
C PHE A 112 4.77 24.96 -13.07
N ALA A 113 6.02 25.29 -12.72
CA ALA A 113 6.42 26.68 -12.52
C ALA A 113 6.42 27.44 -13.86
N THR A 114 5.74 28.59 -13.91
CA THR A 114 5.71 29.45 -15.10
C THR A 114 6.01 30.91 -14.72
N ALA A 115 6.29 31.75 -15.72
CA ALA A 115 6.51 33.18 -15.48
C ALA A 115 5.26 33.88 -14.93
N GLU A 116 4.06 33.38 -15.28
CA GLU A 116 2.78 33.93 -14.87
C GLU A 116 2.46 33.60 -13.40
N ASN A 117 2.73 32.36 -12.94
CA ASN A 117 2.48 31.98 -11.55
C ASN A 117 3.58 32.42 -10.58
N ARG A 118 4.78 32.76 -11.11
CA ARG A 118 5.94 33.26 -10.36
C ARG A 118 6.35 32.33 -9.20
N TRP A 119 6.08 31.03 -9.31
CA TRP A 119 6.44 30.07 -8.28
C TRP A 119 7.95 29.97 -8.05
N GLY A 120 8.73 30.14 -9.12
CA GLY A 120 10.19 30.22 -9.06
C GLY A 120 10.71 31.34 -8.16
N GLU A 121 10.03 32.49 -8.17
CA GLU A 121 10.45 33.67 -7.41
C GLU A 121 9.98 33.60 -5.95
N PHE A 122 8.71 33.25 -5.72
CA PHE A 122 8.09 33.38 -4.41
C PHE A 122 7.99 32.09 -3.60
N PHE A 123 8.05 30.91 -4.22
CA PHE A 123 7.84 29.64 -3.52
C PHE A 123 9.09 28.78 -3.47
N HIS A 124 9.83 28.66 -4.58
CA HIS A 124 11.02 27.80 -4.66
C HIS A 124 12.08 28.07 -3.57
N PRO A 125 12.34 29.34 -3.15
CA PRO A 125 13.29 29.63 -2.07
C PRO A 125 12.87 29.10 -0.70
N HIS A 126 11.57 28.84 -0.49
CA HIS A 126 11.00 28.41 0.79
C HIS A 126 10.71 26.91 0.86
N ILE A 127 10.88 26.18 -0.25
CA ILE A 127 10.74 24.73 -0.29
C ILE A 127 12.13 24.13 -0.11
N PRO A 128 12.42 23.38 0.97
CA PRO A 128 13.70 22.69 1.12
C PRO A 128 13.87 21.54 0.12
N GLU A 129 15.11 21.22 -0.26
CA GLU A 129 15.41 20.13 -1.21
C GLU A 129 14.99 18.73 -0.73
N TRP A 130 14.90 18.54 0.59
CA TRP A 130 14.45 17.28 1.16
C TRP A 130 12.93 17.11 1.14
N VAL A 131 12.15 18.15 0.82
CA VAL A 131 10.67 18.09 0.75
C VAL A 131 10.20 17.71 -0.65
N ALA A 132 10.88 18.20 -1.69
CA ALA A 132 10.42 18.10 -3.07
C ALA A 132 11.61 17.92 -4.03
N PRO A 133 11.44 17.10 -5.08
CA PRO A 133 12.44 16.94 -6.11
C PRO A 133 12.67 18.25 -6.87
N ARG A 134 13.93 18.57 -7.15
CA ARG A 134 14.31 19.72 -7.97
C ARG A 134 14.55 19.27 -9.40
N ASP A 135 14.20 20.11 -10.37
CA ASP A 135 14.46 19.79 -11.77
C ASP A 135 15.86 20.22 -12.21
N TYR A 136 16.88 19.59 -11.63
CA TYR A 136 18.25 19.71 -12.12
C TYR A 136 18.41 18.83 -13.37
N GLY A 137 17.83 19.24 -14.50
CA GLY A 137 17.90 18.53 -15.79
C GLY A 137 16.51 18.24 -16.38
N TYR A 138 16.26 16.97 -16.72
CA TYR A 138 15.00 16.48 -17.31
C TYR A 138 14.26 15.51 -16.38
N ALA A 139 14.57 15.50 -15.09
CA ALA A 139 14.08 14.47 -14.17
C ALA A 139 12.56 14.57 -13.96
N LEU A 140 12.04 15.80 -13.84
CA LEU A 140 10.59 15.99 -13.73
C LEU A 140 9.92 15.88 -15.10
N THR A 141 10.55 16.39 -16.16
CA THR A 141 10.06 16.22 -17.53
C THR A 141 9.88 14.74 -17.89
N TRP A 142 10.86 13.88 -17.61
CA TRP A 142 10.72 12.45 -17.90
C TRP A 142 9.66 11.75 -17.05
N PHE A 143 9.38 12.26 -15.85
CA PHE A 143 8.32 11.73 -14.99
C PHE A 143 6.92 12.07 -15.54
N PHE A 144 6.71 13.30 -16.01
CA PHE A 144 5.41 13.75 -16.52
C PHE A 144 5.19 13.45 -18.01
N ASP A 145 6.19 13.70 -18.85
CA ASP A 145 6.08 13.63 -20.31
C ASP A 145 6.67 12.33 -20.89
N GLY A 146 7.44 11.59 -20.09
CA GLY A 146 8.19 10.42 -20.54
C GLY A 146 9.56 10.78 -21.15
N PRO A 147 10.53 9.86 -21.13
CA PRO A 147 11.86 10.10 -21.68
C PRO A 147 11.89 10.06 -23.22
N PRO A 148 12.69 10.91 -23.88
CA PRO A 148 12.89 10.83 -25.32
C PRO A 148 13.75 9.61 -25.68
N GLY A 149 13.23 8.71 -26.52
CA GLY A 149 14.04 7.68 -27.18
C GLY A 149 14.10 6.29 -26.52
N GLY A 150 13.14 5.93 -25.66
CA GLY A 150 13.03 4.57 -25.11
C GLY A 150 13.39 4.49 -23.62
N PRO A 151 13.74 3.31 -23.09
CA PRO A 151 13.99 3.14 -21.67
C PRO A 151 15.28 3.89 -21.26
N VAL A 152 15.12 4.90 -20.41
CA VAL A 152 16.21 5.70 -19.84
C VAL A 152 16.35 5.35 -18.36
N GLU A 153 17.57 5.48 -17.84
CA GLU A 153 17.84 5.30 -16.41
C GLU A 153 17.09 6.35 -15.58
N ILE A 154 16.36 5.89 -14.56
CA ILE A 154 15.58 6.78 -13.70
C ILE A 154 16.55 7.61 -12.84
N PRO A 155 16.43 8.96 -12.80
CA PRO A 155 17.32 9.83 -12.04
C PRO A 155 17.01 9.79 -10.53
N TRP A 156 17.29 8.66 -9.88
CA TRP A 156 16.94 8.39 -8.48
C TRP A 156 17.52 9.38 -7.48
N SER A 157 18.66 10.01 -7.79
CA SER A 157 19.29 11.02 -6.92
C SER A 157 18.37 12.19 -6.59
N VAL A 158 17.46 12.55 -7.50
CA VAL A 158 16.49 13.63 -7.33
C VAL A 158 15.31 13.21 -6.44
N TRP A 159 14.99 11.91 -6.43
CA TRP A 159 13.77 11.38 -5.80
C TRP A 159 14.00 10.73 -4.44
N ILE A 160 15.15 10.10 -4.22
CA ILE A 160 15.43 9.32 -3.01
C ILE A 160 15.27 10.16 -1.75
N THR A 161 15.86 11.36 -1.70
CA THR A 161 15.84 12.20 -0.49
C THR A 161 14.41 12.65 -0.16
N PRO A 162 13.61 13.24 -1.07
CA PRO A 162 12.20 13.53 -0.81
C PRO A 162 11.39 12.30 -0.39
N ILE A 163 11.49 11.21 -1.16
CA ILE A 163 10.73 9.98 -0.88
C ILE A 163 11.05 9.44 0.51
N PHE A 164 12.32 9.43 0.91
CA PHE A 164 12.75 8.94 2.21
C PHE A 164 12.08 9.69 3.37
N TRP A 165 12.12 11.03 3.36
CA TRP A 165 11.53 11.83 4.44
C TRP A 165 10.01 11.72 4.49
N TRP A 166 9.37 11.69 3.32
CA TRP A 166 7.93 11.49 3.26
C TRP A 166 7.50 10.08 3.70
N LEU A 167 8.27 9.04 3.37
CA LEU A 167 8.01 7.68 3.86
C LEU A 167 8.15 7.57 5.38
N ILE A 168 9.10 8.30 5.98
CA ILE A 168 9.18 8.41 7.46
C ILE A 168 7.91 9.02 8.02
N LEU A 169 7.45 10.15 7.48
CA LEU A 169 6.23 10.81 7.94
C LEU A 169 5.00 9.92 7.77
N ILE A 170 4.84 9.31 6.60
CA ILE A 170 3.72 8.39 6.30
C ILE A 170 3.76 7.19 7.23
N GLY A 171 4.94 6.60 7.46
CA GLY A 171 5.13 5.52 8.42
C GLY A 171 4.72 5.91 9.83
N ALA A 172 5.09 7.12 10.27
CA ALA A 172 4.69 7.64 11.58
C ALA A 172 3.17 7.83 11.70
N VAL A 173 2.52 8.35 10.65
CA VAL A 173 1.05 8.51 10.61
C VAL A 173 0.33 7.16 10.63
N VAL A 174 0.80 6.17 9.86
CA VAL A 174 0.25 4.81 9.86
C VAL A 174 0.43 4.17 11.24
N TYR A 175 1.61 4.32 11.85
CA TYR A 175 1.88 3.82 13.19
C TYR A 175 0.97 4.47 14.24
N ALA A 176 0.83 5.79 14.23
CA ALA A 176 -0.05 6.51 15.15
C ALA A 176 -1.52 6.07 14.98
N SER A 177 -1.97 5.89 13.73
CA SER A 177 -3.31 5.41 13.41
C SER A 177 -3.53 3.99 13.95
N ALA A 178 -2.55 3.10 13.77
CA ALA A 178 -2.60 1.74 14.32
C ALA A 178 -2.59 1.74 15.86
N ALA A 179 -1.80 2.61 16.49
CA ALA A 179 -1.76 2.76 17.94
C ALA A 179 -3.12 3.23 18.48
N ILE A 180 -3.73 4.25 17.86
CA ILE A 180 -5.08 4.74 18.21
C ILE A 180 -6.11 3.61 18.04
N ALA A 181 -6.09 2.91 16.90
CA ALA A 181 -6.99 1.78 16.67
C ALA A 181 -6.82 0.68 17.74
N SER A 182 -5.59 0.41 18.19
CA SER A 182 -5.32 -0.57 19.24
C SER A 182 -5.86 -0.16 20.62
N ILE A 183 -5.79 1.13 20.94
CA ILE A 183 -6.34 1.70 22.19
C ILE A 183 -7.86 1.63 22.17
N LEU A 184 -8.48 2.02 21.05
CA LEU A 184 -9.94 2.07 20.89
C LEU A 184 -10.57 0.68 20.70
N ARG A 185 -9.79 -0.33 20.31
CA ARG A 185 -10.27 -1.71 20.10
C ARG A 185 -11.04 -2.26 21.29
N LYS A 186 -10.52 -2.11 22.51
CA LYS A 186 -11.16 -2.67 23.73
C LYS A 186 -12.46 -1.94 24.10
N PRO A 187 -12.49 -0.59 24.22
CA PRO A 187 -13.74 0.14 24.44
C PRO A 187 -14.83 -0.19 23.43
N TRP A 188 -14.50 -0.19 22.13
CA TRP A 188 -15.47 -0.45 21.06
C TRP A 188 -16.03 -1.87 21.08
N SER A 189 -15.18 -2.86 21.36
CA SER A 189 -15.58 -4.27 21.38
C SER A 189 -16.35 -4.64 22.65
N GLU A 190 -15.92 -4.16 23.82
CA GLU A 190 -16.39 -4.68 25.12
C GLU A 190 -17.48 -3.78 25.74
N HIS A 191 -17.40 -2.46 25.53
CA HIS A 191 -18.24 -1.50 26.24
C HIS A 191 -19.33 -0.91 25.36
N GLU A 192 -19.01 -0.59 24.10
CA GLU A 192 -19.97 0.03 23.17
C GLU A 192 -20.78 -1.00 22.36
N ARG A 193 -20.42 -2.30 22.45
CA ARG A 193 -21.06 -3.42 21.73
C ARG A 193 -21.47 -3.04 20.31
N LEU A 194 -20.55 -2.42 19.58
CA LEU A 194 -20.74 -2.15 18.16
C LEU A 194 -21.10 -3.48 17.51
N VAL A 195 -22.32 -3.57 16.97
CA VAL A 195 -22.77 -4.76 16.28
C VAL A 195 -21.81 -4.94 15.11
N TYR A 196 -21.13 -6.07 15.05
CA TYR A 196 -20.29 -6.46 13.93
C TYR A 196 -21.11 -7.43 13.07
N PRO A 197 -22.06 -6.95 12.23
CA PRO A 197 -22.97 -7.82 11.50
C PRO A 197 -22.24 -8.81 10.56
N LEU A 198 -21.01 -8.47 10.16
CA LEU A 198 -20.14 -9.36 9.39
C LEU A 198 -19.58 -10.53 10.20
N VAL A 199 -19.47 -10.42 11.52
CA VAL A 199 -19.00 -11.49 12.42
C VAL A 199 -20.16 -12.38 12.84
N SER A 200 -21.34 -11.82 13.09
CA SER A 200 -22.52 -12.60 13.50
C SER A 200 -22.98 -13.59 12.43
N ALA A 201 -22.79 -13.28 11.14
CA ALA A 201 -23.15 -14.17 10.04
C ALA A 201 -22.30 -15.47 9.95
N THR A 202 -21.26 -15.61 10.77
CA THR A 202 -20.41 -16.82 10.84
C THR A 202 -20.65 -17.68 12.09
N GLN A 203 -21.60 -17.29 12.94
CA GLN A 203 -21.91 -17.97 14.20
C GLN A 203 -23.19 -18.83 14.17
N ASP A 204 -23.89 -18.86 13.04
CA ASP A 204 -25.02 -19.74 12.75
C ASP A 204 -24.60 -20.87 11.79
#